data_AF-A0A328VGT1-F1
#
_entry.id   AF-A0A328VGT1-F1
#
_cell.length_a   1.000
_cell.length_b   1.000
_cell.length_c   1.000
_cell.angle_alpha   90.00
_cell.angle_beta   90.00
_cell.angle_gamma   90.00
#
_symmetry.space_group_name_H-M   'P 1'
#
loop_
_entity.id
_entity.type
_entity.pdbx_description
1 polymer ?
#
loop_
_entity_poly.entity_id
_entity_poly.type
_entity_poly.pdbx_seq_one_letter_code
_entity_poly.pdbx_strand_id
1 'polypeptide(L)'
;MGTLKEMAYLVRQGPLPRLPSLRYVPLRYRGWLPLPVARRYQCLVIGVAQGVVTVALARPGNAAFYALLEEITSCTVFPVLVSPSSLRLAIRRLERDQRHPSLSLHPAYFLHPHQFNTLSRLPLRF
;
A
#
# COMPACT_ATOMS: atom_id res chain seq x y z
N MET A 1 -4.43 4.65 -25.32
CA MET A 1 -3.99 4.10 -24.03
C MET A 1 -4.10 5.21 -22.99
N GLY A 2 -4.59 4.92 -21.77
CA GLY A 2 -4.88 5.96 -20.78
C GLY A 2 -3.61 6.63 -20.26
N THR A 3 -3.63 7.96 -20.15
CA THR A 3 -2.53 8.85 -19.76
C THR A 3 -1.75 8.35 -18.53
N LEU A 4 -2.43 7.75 -17.55
CA LEU A 4 -1.80 7.22 -16.33
C LEU A 4 -0.90 6.00 -16.57
N LYS A 5 -1.22 5.13 -17.54
CA LYS A 5 -0.38 3.97 -17.85
C LYS A 5 0.94 4.39 -18.48
N GLU A 6 0.91 5.38 -19.35
CA GLU A 6 2.11 5.98 -19.95
C GLU A 6 2.97 6.66 -18.88
N MET A 7 2.35 7.46 -17.99
CA MET A 7 3.07 8.05 -16.85
C MET A 7 3.73 6.99 -15.97
N ALA A 8 3.05 5.88 -15.67
CA ALA A 8 3.61 4.80 -14.88
C ALA A 8 4.83 4.16 -15.53
N TYR A 9 4.83 4.03 -16.86
CA TYR A 9 5.98 3.51 -17.60
C TYR A 9 7.15 4.50 -17.61
N LEU A 10 6.89 5.79 -17.87
CA LEU A 10 7.89 6.85 -17.87
C LEU A 10 8.57 7.01 -16.50
N VAL A 11 7.78 6.94 -15.42
CA VAL A 11 8.32 7.05 -14.05
C VAL A 11 9.33 5.94 -13.75
N ARG A 12 9.14 4.71 -14.26
CA ARG A 12 10.09 3.60 -14.08
C ARG A 12 11.46 3.85 -14.72
N GLN A 13 11.52 4.70 -15.74
CA GLN A 13 12.74 5.03 -16.46
C GLN A 13 13.44 6.27 -15.88
N GLY A 14 12.77 7.01 -14.99
CA GLY A 14 13.24 8.26 -14.42
C GLY A 14 13.42 8.21 -12.89
N PRO A 15 13.64 9.39 -12.27
CA PRO A 15 13.71 9.50 -10.82
C PRO A 15 12.34 9.19 -10.20
N LEU A 16 12.31 8.18 -9.34
CA LEU A 16 11.07 7.76 -8.70
C LEU A 16 10.53 8.83 -7.72
N PRO A 17 9.20 9.08 -7.73
CA PRO A 17 8.58 9.95 -6.75
C PRO A 17 8.79 9.40 -5.35
N ARG A 18 8.96 10.30 -4.37
CA ARG A 18 9.18 9.93 -2.96
C ARG A 18 7.96 10.24 -2.13
N LEU A 19 7.53 9.28 -1.33
CA LEU A 19 6.52 9.45 -0.30
C LEU A 19 7.22 9.51 1.07
N PRO A 20 7.17 10.65 1.76
CA PRO A 20 7.99 10.89 2.95
C PRO A 20 7.67 9.96 4.12
N SER A 21 6.42 9.52 4.24
CA SER A 21 6.03 8.55 5.26
C SER A 21 4.92 7.63 4.77
N LEU A 22 5.01 6.37 5.17
CA LEU A 22 3.93 5.39 5.00
C LEU A 22 3.65 4.76 6.36
N ARG A 23 2.68 5.34 7.08
CA ARG A 23 2.33 4.84 8.43
C ARG A 23 1.46 3.59 8.35
N TYR A 24 0.53 3.53 7.40
CA TYR A 24 -0.43 2.45 7.26
C TYR A 24 -0.80 2.21 5.79
N VAL A 25 -1.18 0.96 5.49
CA VAL A 25 -1.80 0.58 4.22
C VAL A 25 -3.32 0.57 4.39
N PRO A 26 -4.09 1.28 3.55
CA PRO A 26 -5.55 1.22 3.56
C PRO A 26 -6.05 -0.22 3.51
N LEU A 27 -7.10 -0.54 4.28
CA LEU A 27 -7.61 -1.92 4.46
C LEU A 27 -7.80 -2.67 3.13
N ARG A 28 -8.40 -2.00 2.14
CA ARG A 28 -8.66 -2.54 0.79
C ARG A 28 -7.41 -2.99 0.02
N TYR A 29 -6.21 -2.54 0.39
CA TYR A 29 -4.95 -2.86 -0.29
C TYR A 29 -4.08 -3.87 0.47
N ARG A 30 -4.46 -4.23 1.70
CA ARG A 30 -3.65 -5.10 2.58
C ARG A 30 -3.47 -6.53 2.06
N GLY A 31 -4.39 -7.00 1.23
CA GLY A 31 -4.35 -8.33 0.60
C GLY A 31 -3.84 -8.33 -0.85
N TRP A 32 -3.47 -7.18 -1.40
CA TRP A 32 -3.10 -7.08 -2.82
C TRP A 32 -1.74 -7.70 -3.14
N LEU A 33 -0.84 -7.79 -2.16
CA LEU A 33 0.42 -8.52 -2.30
C LEU A 33 0.50 -9.61 -1.24
N PRO A 34 0.91 -10.84 -1.61
CA PRO A 34 1.21 -11.86 -0.62
C PRO A 34 2.27 -11.36 0.37
N LEU A 35 2.06 -11.61 1.65
CA LEU A 35 2.98 -11.17 2.70
C LEU A 35 4.44 -11.64 2.48
N PRO A 36 4.72 -12.86 1.98
CA PRO A 36 6.07 -13.26 1.62
C PRO A 36 6.72 -12.36 0.56
N VAL A 37 5.94 -11.92 -0.45
CA VAL A 37 6.40 -10.99 -1.50
C VAL A 37 6.69 -9.63 -0.88
N ALA A 38 5.75 -9.09 -0.09
CA ALA A 38 5.91 -7.80 0.57
C ALA A 38 7.18 -7.74 1.44
N ARG A 39 7.50 -8.81 2.17
CA ARG A 39 8.73 -8.92 2.97
C ARG A 39 9.99 -9.02 2.14
N ARG A 40 9.99 -9.96 1.18
CA ARG A 40 11.18 -10.28 0.37
C ARG A 40 11.63 -9.07 -0.43
N TYR A 41 10.69 -8.36 -1.02
CA TYR A 41 10.97 -7.23 -1.90
C TYR A 41 10.82 -5.87 -1.23
N GLN A 42 10.41 -5.84 0.04
CA GLN A 42 10.06 -4.61 0.76
C GLN A 42 9.16 -3.73 -0.12
N CYS A 43 7.95 -4.21 -0.37
CA CYS A 43 6.97 -3.53 -1.22
C CYS A 43 5.53 -3.69 -0.69
N LEU A 44 4.68 -2.68 -0.91
CA LEU A 44 3.27 -2.69 -0.53
C LEU A 44 2.43 -1.92 -1.55
N VAL A 45 1.23 -2.42 -1.87
CA VAL A 45 0.24 -1.66 -2.65
C VAL A 45 -0.40 -0.63 -1.73
N ILE A 46 -0.45 0.62 -2.18
CA ILE A 46 -0.99 1.75 -1.39
C ILE A 46 -2.11 2.51 -2.09
N GLY A 47 -2.37 2.20 -3.36
CA GLY A 47 -3.36 2.89 -4.19
C GLY A 47 -3.61 2.15 -5.49
N VAL A 48 -4.78 2.36 -6.07
CA VAL A 48 -5.15 1.87 -7.41
C VAL A 48 -6.01 2.93 -8.08
N ALA A 49 -5.71 3.26 -9.33
CA ALA A 49 -6.50 4.16 -10.16
C ALA A 49 -6.36 3.78 -11.63
N GLN A 50 -7.49 3.67 -12.35
CA GLN A 50 -7.53 3.45 -13.82
C GLN A 50 -6.66 2.28 -14.32
N GLY A 51 -6.63 1.15 -13.60
CA GLY A 51 -5.80 -0.01 -13.95
C GLY A 51 -4.29 0.18 -13.70
N VAL A 52 -3.92 1.22 -12.95
CA VAL A 52 -2.57 1.48 -12.45
C VAL A 52 -2.55 1.27 -10.94
N VAL A 53 -1.63 0.44 -10.46
CA VAL A 53 -1.42 0.17 -9.03
C VAL A 53 -0.24 0.97 -8.52
N THR A 54 -0.45 1.75 -7.47
CA THR A 54 0.63 2.47 -6.79
C THR A 54 1.31 1.55 -5.79
N VAL A 55 2.59 1.27 -6.01
CA VAL A 55 3.40 0.38 -5.17
C VAL A 55 4.47 1.19 -4.44
N ALA A 56 4.41 1.17 -3.12
CA ALA A 56 5.45 1.68 -2.25
C ALA A 56 6.64 0.71 -2.22
N LEU A 57 7.86 1.21 -2.43
CA LEU A 57 9.10 0.43 -2.53
C LEU A 57 10.19 1.06 -1.66
N ALA A 58 11.02 0.23 -1.03
CA ALA A 58 12.19 0.73 -0.28
C ALA A 58 13.35 1.15 -1.22
N ARG A 59 13.42 0.57 -2.41
CA ARG A 59 14.46 0.77 -3.42
C ARG A 59 13.86 0.64 -4.83
N PRO A 60 14.45 1.25 -5.86
CA PRO A 60 14.04 1.03 -7.24
C PRO A 60 14.14 -0.44 -7.62
N GLY A 61 13.15 -0.94 -8.37
CA GLY A 61 13.17 -2.28 -8.96
C GLY A 61 13.70 -2.29 -10.38
N ASN A 62 14.07 -3.48 -10.88
CA ASN A 62 14.38 -3.70 -12.29
C ASN A 62 13.12 -4.09 -13.08
N ALA A 63 13.24 -4.25 -14.40
CA ALA A 63 12.12 -4.61 -15.26
C ALA A 63 11.45 -5.94 -14.84
N ALA A 64 12.24 -6.95 -14.48
CA ALA A 64 11.72 -8.26 -14.05
C ALA A 64 10.89 -8.16 -12.77
N PHE A 65 11.31 -7.32 -11.81
CA PHE A 65 10.54 -7.05 -10.61
C PHE A 65 9.21 -6.38 -10.91
N TYR A 66 9.19 -5.38 -11.81
CA TYR A 66 7.93 -4.75 -12.20
C TYR A 66 7.01 -5.71 -12.93
N ALA A 67 7.53 -6.55 -13.84
CA ALA A 67 6.76 -7.58 -14.51
C ALA A 67 6.10 -8.56 -13.51
N LEU A 68 6.86 -9.02 -12.50
CA LEU A 68 6.31 -9.87 -11.43
C LEU A 68 5.17 -9.17 -10.68
N LEU A 69 5.33 -7.89 -10.34
CA LEU A 69 4.28 -7.15 -9.64
C LEU A 69 3.04 -6.93 -10.53
N GLU A 70 3.23 -6.68 -11.82
CA GLU A 70 2.13 -6.56 -12.78
C GLU A 70 1.39 -7.90 -12.96
N GLU A 71 2.10 -9.02 -12.95
CA GLU A 71 1.51 -10.37 -12.98
C GLU A 71 0.66 -10.63 -11.73
N ILE A 72 1.21 -10.34 -10.54
CA ILE A 72 0.50 -10.54 -9.26
C ILE A 72 -0.74 -9.64 -9.16
N THR A 73 -0.62 -8.38 -9.60
CA THR A 73 -1.68 -7.37 -9.40
C THR A 73 -2.62 -7.21 -10.60
N SER A 74 -2.29 -7.82 -11.74
CA SER A 74 -2.97 -7.61 -13.03
C SER A 74 -3.11 -6.13 -13.44
N CYS A 75 -2.27 -5.26 -12.88
CA CYS A 75 -2.32 -3.81 -13.04
C CYS A 75 -0.94 -3.27 -13.43
N THR A 76 -0.91 -2.18 -14.18
CA THR A 76 0.33 -1.47 -14.47
C THR A 76 0.88 -0.85 -13.18
N VAL A 77 2.14 -1.12 -12.84
CA VAL A 77 2.77 -0.61 -11.61
C VAL A 77 3.24 0.85 -11.72
N PHE A 78 2.78 1.71 -10.82
CA PHE A 78 3.35 3.02 -10.57
C PHE A 78 4.20 2.97 -9.29
N PRO A 79 5.54 2.98 -9.39
CA PRO A 79 6.42 2.86 -8.23
C PRO A 79 6.58 4.19 -7.47
N VAL A 80 6.62 4.11 -6.14
CA VAL A 80 6.89 5.24 -5.23
C VAL A 80 7.91 4.82 -4.20
N LEU A 81 8.95 5.63 -3.98
CA LEU A 81 9.97 5.37 -2.97
C LEU A 81 9.50 5.79 -1.59
N VAL A 82 9.70 4.91 -0.61
CA VAL A 82 9.41 5.13 0.81
C VAL A 82 10.64 4.79 1.62
N SER A 83 10.84 5.45 2.77
CA SER A 83 11.95 5.10 3.65
C SER A 83 11.86 3.61 4.08
N PRO A 84 12.98 2.87 4.04
CA PRO A 84 12.97 1.45 4.38
C PRO A 84 12.44 1.15 5.79
N SER A 85 12.67 2.07 6.74
CA SER A 85 12.15 1.96 8.11
C SER A 85 10.62 2.04 8.16
N SER A 86 10.00 2.99 7.45
CA SER A 86 8.55 3.11 7.38
C SER A 86 7.92 1.88 6.73
N LEU A 87 8.52 1.39 5.65
CA LEU A 87 7.98 0.24 4.92
C LEU A 87 8.06 -1.05 5.75
N ARG A 88 9.18 -1.29 6.45
CA ARG A 88 9.31 -2.40 7.40
C ARG A 88 8.28 -2.31 8.55
N LEU A 89 8.01 -1.11 9.05
CA LEU A 89 7.00 -0.90 10.08
C LEU A 89 5.59 -1.22 9.56
N ALA A 90 5.25 -0.76 8.35
CA ALA A 90 3.97 -1.04 7.72
C ALA A 90 3.77 -2.55 7.47
N ILE A 91 4.79 -3.25 6.98
CA ILE A 91 4.75 -4.70 6.78
C ILE A 91 4.55 -5.43 8.12
N ARG A 92 5.30 -5.08 9.17
CA ARG A 92 5.12 -5.71 10.50
C ARG A 92 3.72 -5.52 11.08
N ARG A 93 3.11 -4.37 10.85
CA ARG A 93 1.72 -4.12 11.25
C ARG A 93 0.75 -5.02 10.48
N LEU A 94 0.96 -5.16 9.18
CA LEU A 94 0.18 -6.08 8.34
C LEU A 94 0.33 -7.54 8.81
N GLU A 95 1.55 -7.98 9.16
CA GLU A 95 1.78 -9.32 9.73
C GLU A 95 0.99 -9.53 11.03
N ARG A 96 1.01 -8.53 11.91
CA ARG A 96 0.27 -8.58 13.18
C ARG A 96 -1.24 -8.68 12.94
N ASP A 97 -1.76 -7.90 12.01
CA ASP A 97 -3.18 -7.89 11.67
C ASP A 97 -3.64 -9.24 11.08
N GLN A 98 -2.82 -9.87 10.23
CA GLN A 98 -3.10 -11.22 9.70
C GLN A 98 -3.08 -12.31 10.79
N ARG A 99 -2.24 -12.17 11.82
CA ARG A 99 -2.18 -13.12 12.95
C ARG A 99 -3.31 -12.93 13.96
N HIS A 100 -3.91 -11.74 14.01
CA HIS A 100 -4.97 -11.42 14.96
C HIS A 100 -6.16 -10.75 14.25
N PRO A 101 -6.98 -11.52 13.50
CA PRO A 101 -8.10 -10.97 12.74
C PRO A 101 -9.11 -10.21 13.62
N SER A 102 -9.27 -10.63 14.88
CA SER A 102 -10.15 -9.97 15.86
C SER A 102 -9.74 -8.52 16.17
N LEU A 103 -8.46 -8.16 16.03
CA LEU A 103 -7.98 -6.77 16.17
C LEU A 103 -8.16 -5.98 14.87
N SER A 104 -8.27 -6.63 13.71
CA SER A 104 -8.43 -5.96 12.41
C SER A 104 -9.85 -5.42 12.17
N LEU A 105 -10.83 -5.89 12.94
CA LEU A 105 -12.24 -5.48 12.88
C LEU A 105 -12.55 -4.18 13.65
N HIS A 106 -11.55 -3.48 14.19
CA HIS A 106 -11.78 -2.20 14.87
C HIS A 106 -11.30 -1.03 14.02
N PRO A 107 -12.23 -0.27 13.38
CA PRO A 107 -11.95 1.04 12.80
C PRO A 107 -11.33 2.02 13.83
N ALA A 108 -11.44 1.71 15.12
CA ALA A 108 -10.97 2.51 16.23
C ALA A 108 -9.44 2.70 16.29
N TYR A 109 -8.63 1.91 15.56
CA TYR A 109 -7.19 2.17 15.47
C TYR A 109 -6.82 3.39 14.61
N PHE A 110 -7.77 3.94 13.85
CA PHE A 110 -7.59 5.11 13.00
C PHE A 110 -8.04 6.42 13.66
N LEU A 111 -8.69 6.32 14.82
CA LEU A 111 -9.30 7.44 15.50
C LEU A 111 -8.58 7.63 16.84
N HIS A 112 -8.14 8.85 17.12
CA HIS A 112 -7.79 9.21 18.50
C HIS A 112 -9.01 8.90 19.39
N PRO A 113 -8.87 8.50 20.68
CA PRO A 113 -10.02 8.21 21.56
C PRO A 113 -11.12 9.28 21.53
N HIS A 114 -10.74 10.55 21.36
CA HIS A 114 -11.67 11.67 21.16
C HIS A 114 -12.49 11.58 19.87
N GLN A 115 -11.87 11.21 18.74
CA GLN A 115 -12.56 11.07 17.45
C GLN A 115 -13.53 9.88 17.45
N PHE A 116 -13.20 8.81 18.20
CA PHE A 116 -14.10 7.68 18.39
C PHE A 116 -15.38 8.09 19.15
N ASN A 117 -15.24 8.85 20.24
CA ASN A 117 -16.37 9.33 21.05
C ASN A 117 -17.30 10.26 20.25
N THR A 118 -16.75 11.04 19.32
CA THR A 118 -17.53 11.89 18.42
C THR A 118 -18.29 11.06 17.37
N LEU A 119 -17.65 10.05 16.77
CA LEU A 119 -18.27 9.21 15.74
C LEU A 119 -19.30 8.22 16.31
N SER A 120 -19.11 7.74 17.55
CA SER A 120 -20.08 6.88 18.24
C SER A 120 -21.38 7.60 18.61
N ARG A 121 -21.42 8.94 18.52
CA ARG A 121 -22.62 9.77 18.76
C ARG A 121 -23.37 10.11 17.47
N LEU A 122 -22.82 9.79 16.30
CA LEU A 122 -23.48 10.02 15.02
C LEU A 122 -24.21 8.75 14.58
N PRO A 123 -25.44 8.85 14.06
CA PRO A 123 -26.19 7.70 13.59
C PRO A 123 -25.61 7.24 12.24
N LEU A 124 -24.56 6.42 12.29
CA LEU A 124 -23.99 5.80 11.11
C LEU A 124 -24.87 4.59 10.73
N ARG A 125 -25.68 4.75 9.69
CA ARG A 125 -26.30 3.61 9.00
C ARG A 125 -25.27 3.02 8.03
N PHE A 126 -24.92 1.76 8.25
CA PHE A 126 -24.16 0.94 7.31
C PHE A 126 -25.10 0.29 6.30
#